data_AF-A0A1F9P045-F1
#
_entry.id   AF-A0A1F9P045-F1
#
_cell.length_a   1.000
_cell.length_b   1.000
_cell.length_c   1.000
_cell.angle_alpha   90.00
_cell.angle_beta   90.00
_cell.angle_gamma   90.00
#
_symmetry.space_group_name_H-M   'P 1'
#
loop_
_entity.id
_entity.type
_entity.pdbx_description
1 polymer ?
#
loop_
_entity_poly.entity_id
_entity_poly.type
_entity_poly.pdbx_seq_one_letter_code
_entity_poly.pdbx_strand_id
1 'polypeptide(L)'
;MILPKIKIKKILFATDLSDHARQSLAYAVSLSNLYGAGITIVHALEESQGMEAAMMYHVGAESWARIKKKHEESARNIIIGKQRAVDPGMKDALTQVYQKISENEENQSFVLDEVVVGRGNPVDVIIETSELKQCDIIVMGSRGHGGLAGMLIGSTAKKVLQQAKIPVLMVRLPDED
;
A
#
# COMPACT_ATOMS: atom_id res chain seq x y z
N MET A 1 -4.52 -20.91 -29.00
CA MET A 1 -4.41 -20.03 -27.81
C MET A 1 -3.87 -18.68 -28.28
N ILE A 2 -4.56 -17.58 -28.01
CA ILE A 2 -4.05 -16.23 -28.31
C ILE A 2 -3.28 -15.77 -27.07
N LEU A 3 -1.98 -15.51 -27.24
CA LEU A 3 -1.16 -15.00 -26.14
C LEU A 3 -1.50 -13.51 -25.91
N PRO A 4 -1.81 -13.08 -24.67
CA PRO A 4 -2.01 -11.67 -24.40
C PRO A 4 -0.68 -10.93 -24.56
N LYS A 5 -0.70 -9.75 -25.20
CA LYS A 5 0.43 -8.82 -25.16
C LYS A 5 0.42 -8.11 -23.82
N ILE A 6 1.16 -8.66 -22.85
CA ILE A 6 1.32 -8.03 -21.53
C ILE A 6 2.15 -6.76 -21.70
N LYS A 7 1.59 -5.62 -21.32
CA LYS A 7 2.28 -4.33 -21.24
C LYS A 7 2.06 -3.77 -19.84
N ILE A 8 3.10 -3.80 -19.03
CA ILE A 8 3.09 -3.22 -17.68
C ILE A 8 3.77 -1.86 -17.78
N LYS A 9 3.06 -0.80 -17.42
CA LYS A 9 3.57 0.58 -17.39
C LYS A 9 3.53 1.18 -16.00
N LYS A 10 2.59 0.74 -15.16
CA LYS A 10 2.39 1.25 -13.81
C LYS A 10 2.30 0.10 -12.81
N ILE A 11 3.26 0.03 -11.91
CA ILE A 11 3.33 -0.98 -10.86
C ILE A 11 2.90 -0.33 -9.55
N LEU A 12 1.96 -0.93 -8.84
CA LEU A 12 1.70 -0.58 -7.45
C LEU A 12 2.53 -1.49 -6.56
N PHE A 13 3.49 -0.95 -5.82
CA PHE A 13 4.20 -1.68 -4.77
C PHE A 13 3.55 -1.40 -3.41
N ALA A 14 2.90 -2.40 -2.83
CA ALA A 14 2.30 -2.28 -1.50
C ALA A 14 3.26 -2.76 -0.42
N THR A 15 3.55 -1.88 0.55
CA THR A 15 4.54 -2.11 1.60
C THR A 15 3.95 -1.89 2.99
N ASP A 16 4.35 -2.75 3.91
CA ASP A 16 4.12 -2.58 5.34
C ASP A 16 5.32 -1.94 6.05
N LEU A 17 6.36 -1.58 5.30
CA LEU A 17 7.64 -1.03 5.77
C LEU A 17 8.47 -1.99 6.64
N SER A 18 8.18 -3.30 6.57
CA SER A 18 9.00 -4.30 7.27
C SER A 18 10.37 -4.44 6.63
N ASP A 19 11.35 -4.94 7.40
CA ASP A 19 12.67 -5.27 6.85
C ASP A 19 12.58 -6.26 5.68
N HIS A 20 11.57 -7.14 5.70
CA HIS A 20 11.29 -8.10 4.63
C HIS A 20 10.68 -7.47 3.38
N ALA A 21 10.07 -6.27 3.48
CA ALA A 21 9.49 -5.58 2.33
C ALA A 21 10.53 -5.29 1.22
N ARG A 22 11.83 -5.21 1.59
CA ARG A 22 12.95 -5.07 0.64
C ARG A 22 12.96 -6.19 -0.41
N GLN A 23 12.64 -7.43 -0.02
CA GLN A 23 12.61 -8.52 -0.98
C GLN A 23 11.47 -8.34 -1.99
N SER A 24 10.26 -8.01 -1.54
CA SER A 24 9.16 -7.73 -2.47
C SER A 24 9.40 -6.50 -3.35
N LEU A 25 10.10 -5.50 -2.83
CA LEU A 25 10.54 -4.34 -3.61
C LEU A 25 11.48 -4.77 -4.74
N ALA A 26 12.44 -5.67 -4.48
CA ALA A 26 13.38 -6.14 -5.51
C ALA A 26 12.65 -6.79 -6.71
N TYR A 27 11.55 -7.51 -6.47
CA TYR A 27 10.70 -8.04 -7.55
C TYR A 27 9.98 -6.91 -8.32
N ALA A 28 9.47 -5.89 -7.62
CA ALA A 28 8.85 -4.73 -8.26
C ALA A 28 9.86 -3.96 -9.14
N VAL A 29 11.09 -3.76 -8.64
CA VAL A 29 12.20 -3.12 -9.38
C VAL A 29 12.61 -3.94 -10.60
N SER A 30 12.78 -5.25 -10.44
CA SER A 30 13.09 -6.14 -11.57
C SER A 30 12.01 -6.09 -12.65
N LEU A 31 10.73 -6.09 -12.24
CA LEU A 31 9.60 -5.98 -13.17
C LEU A 31 9.54 -4.61 -13.83
N SER A 32 9.78 -3.54 -13.07
CA SER A 32 9.92 -2.17 -13.58
C SER A 32 10.97 -2.11 -14.68
N ASN A 33 12.16 -2.63 -14.42
CA ASN A 33 13.28 -2.56 -15.35
C ASN A 33 13.04 -3.41 -16.60
N LEU A 34 12.38 -4.56 -16.46
CA LEU A 34 12.02 -5.40 -17.60
C LEU A 34 11.03 -4.73 -18.56
N TYR A 35 10.08 -3.94 -18.05
CA TYR A 35 9.01 -3.33 -18.84
C TYR A 35 9.18 -1.81 -19.08
N GLY A 36 10.15 -1.17 -18.44
CA GLY A 36 10.26 0.30 -18.38
C GLY A 36 9.05 0.94 -17.69
N ALA A 37 8.56 0.30 -16.61
CA ALA A 37 7.37 0.74 -15.88
C ALA A 37 7.71 1.68 -14.72
N GLY A 38 6.82 2.60 -14.40
CA GLY A 38 6.88 3.40 -13.18
C GLY A 38 6.35 2.63 -11.97
N ILE A 39 6.92 2.90 -10.80
CA ILE A 39 6.50 2.32 -9.52
C ILE A 39 5.81 3.40 -8.68
N THR A 40 4.54 3.17 -8.35
CA THR A 40 3.84 3.85 -7.26
C THR A 40 3.98 3.01 -6.01
N ILE A 41 4.47 3.59 -4.92
CA ILE A 41 4.61 2.91 -3.63
C ILE A 41 3.41 3.29 -2.75
N VAL A 42 2.78 2.32 -2.10
CA VAL A 42 1.67 2.57 -1.18
C VAL A 42 1.92 1.96 0.19
N HIS A 43 1.69 2.76 1.24
CA HIS A 43 1.67 2.32 2.62
C HIS A 43 0.35 2.72 3.29
N ALA A 44 -0.20 1.85 4.13
CA ALA A 44 -1.43 2.12 4.88
C ALA A 44 -1.13 2.28 6.37
N LEU A 45 -1.54 3.41 6.93
CA LEU A 45 -1.57 3.66 8.37
C LEU A 45 -2.89 3.14 8.93
N GLU A 46 -2.83 2.05 9.68
CA GLU A 46 -4.00 1.53 10.38
C GLU A 46 -4.42 2.47 11.51
N GLU A 47 -5.68 2.90 11.51
CA GLU A 47 -6.31 3.42 12.72
C GLU A 47 -6.55 2.22 13.64
N SER A 48 -5.94 2.22 14.82
CA SER A 48 -6.07 1.09 15.74
C SER A 48 -7.54 0.89 16.12
N GLN A 49 -8.08 -0.30 15.86
CA GLN A 49 -9.48 -0.64 16.17
C GLN A 49 -9.81 -0.46 17.67
N GLY A 50 -8.80 -0.56 18.54
CA GLY A 50 -8.95 -0.29 19.97
C GLY A 50 -9.29 1.17 20.28
N MET A 51 -8.81 2.12 19.49
CA MET A 51 -9.15 3.54 19.66
C MET A 51 -10.60 3.79 19.31
N GLU A 52 -11.14 3.16 18.26
CA GLU A 52 -12.54 3.34 17.87
C GLU A 52 -13.49 2.79 18.95
N ALA A 53 -13.21 1.58 19.45
CA ALA A 53 -13.96 1.00 20.56
C ALA A 53 -13.84 1.83 21.85
N ALA A 54 -12.64 2.32 22.17
CA ALA A 54 -12.42 3.20 23.31
C ALA A 54 -13.18 4.53 23.16
N MET A 55 -13.20 5.13 21.97
CA MET A 55 -13.92 6.38 21.72
C MET A 55 -15.44 6.18 21.73
N MET A 56 -15.95 5.07 21.19
CA MET A 56 -17.37 4.73 21.34
C MET A 56 -17.76 4.55 22.81
N TYR A 57 -16.86 3.98 23.63
CA TYR A 57 -17.08 3.83 25.07
C TYR A 57 -17.05 5.18 25.82
N HIS A 58 -16.10 6.07 25.52
CA HIS A 58 -15.91 7.33 26.26
C HIS A 58 -16.80 8.47 25.78
N VAL A 59 -17.05 8.57 24.47
CA VAL A 59 -17.77 9.70 23.84
C VAL A 59 -19.19 9.29 23.41
N GLY A 60 -19.49 7.99 23.38
CA GLY A 60 -20.76 7.42 22.96
C GLY A 60 -20.86 7.20 21.44
N ALA A 61 -21.55 6.13 21.03
CA ALA A 61 -21.66 5.72 19.62
C ALA A 61 -22.26 6.81 18.71
N GLU A 62 -23.25 7.57 19.17
CA GLU A 62 -23.86 8.65 18.37
C GLU A 62 -22.95 9.87 18.23
N SER A 63 -22.25 10.28 19.29
CA SER A 63 -21.30 11.38 19.23
C SER A 63 -20.10 11.00 18.38
N TRP A 64 -19.64 9.75 18.51
CA TRP A 64 -18.60 9.20 17.67
C TRP A 64 -19.02 9.13 16.19
N ALA A 65 -20.23 8.68 15.91
CA ALA A 65 -20.80 8.71 14.55
C ALA A 65 -20.93 10.13 14.01
N ARG A 66 -21.28 11.12 14.84
CA ARG A 66 -21.31 12.55 14.47
C ARG A 66 -19.90 13.11 14.23
N ILE A 67 -18.92 12.73 15.03
CA ILE A 67 -17.51 13.11 14.83
C ILE A 67 -17.03 12.51 13.52
N LYS A 68 -17.24 11.21 13.29
CA LYS A 68 -16.90 10.51 12.05
C LYS A 68 -17.60 11.15 10.84
N LYS A 69 -18.90 11.43 10.95
CA LYS A 69 -19.71 12.09 9.90
C LYS A 69 -19.31 13.54 9.65
N LYS A 70 -18.97 14.33 10.68
CA LYS A 70 -18.50 15.71 10.55
C LYS A 70 -17.08 15.78 9.96
N HIS A 71 -16.23 14.81 10.26
CA HIS A 71 -14.93 14.62 9.62
C HIS A 71 -15.09 14.10 8.18
N GLU A 72 -16.07 13.24 7.90
CA GLU A 72 -16.43 12.75 6.56
C GLU A 72 -17.07 13.85 5.69
N GLU A 73 -17.92 14.72 6.24
CA GLU A 73 -18.55 15.84 5.53
C GLU A 73 -17.56 16.98 5.30
N SER A 74 -16.70 17.29 6.28
CA SER A 74 -15.54 18.17 6.07
C SER A 74 -14.56 17.59 5.04
N ALA A 75 -14.43 16.26 4.95
CA ALA A 75 -13.64 15.56 3.93
C ALA A 75 -14.34 15.47 2.57
N ARG A 76 -15.68 15.47 2.51
CA ARG A 76 -16.48 15.48 1.26
C ARG A 76 -16.41 16.81 0.51
N ASN A 77 -16.18 17.92 1.22
CA ASN A 77 -15.92 19.21 0.57
C ASN A 77 -14.53 19.28 -0.11
N ILE A 78 -13.73 18.21 -0.02
CA ILE A 78 -12.39 18.08 -0.59
C ILE A 78 -12.37 16.90 -1.58
N ILE A 79 -13.25 16.90 -2.59
CA ILE A 79 -13.07 15.98 -3.73
C ILE A 79 -12.15 16.65 -4.76
N ILE A 80 -10.88 16.84 -4.36
CA ILE A 80 -9.66 16.73 -5.19
C ILE A 80 -8.53 16.39 -4.19
N GLY A 81 -8.61 15.25 -3.52
CA GLY A 81 -7.64 14.92 -2.47
C GLY A 81 -8.19 13.92 -1.46
N LYS A 82 -8.29 12.65 -1.84
CA LYS A 82 -8.51 11.52 -0.90
C LYS A 82 -7.25 11.21 -0.09
N GLN A 83 -6.62 12.23 0.49
CA GLN A 83 -5.67 12.10 1.58
C GLN A 83 -6.31 12.82 2.76
N ARG A 84 -6.91 12.07 3.71
CA ARG A 84 -6.88 12.51 5.11
C ARG A 84 -5.43 12.89 5.34
N ALA A 85 -5.13 14.17 5.59
CA ALA A 85 -3.76 14.67 5.62
C ALA A 85 -2.86 13.66 6.33
N VAL A 86 -2.10 12.92 5.51
CA VAL A 86 -1.00 12.12 6.00
C VAL A 86 -0.09 13.14 6.65
N ASP A 87 0.52 12.79 7.78
CA ASP A 87 1.62 13.61 8.29
C ASP A 87 2.59 13.87 7.12
N PRO A 88 2.73 15.13 6.66
CA PRO A 88 3.59 15.45 5.53
C PRO A 88 5.00 14.90 5.74
N GLY A 89 5.46 14.88 7.01
CA GLY A 89 6.75 14.31 7.39
C GLY A 89 6.90 12.82 7.08
N MET A 90 5.85 12.00 7.24
CA MET A 90 5.91 10.57 6.94
C MET A 90 5.99 10.32 5.44
N LYS A 91 5.18 11.02 4.64
CA LYS A 91 5.22 10.92 3.17
C LYS A 91 6.59 11.35 2.64
N ASP A 92 7.11 12.47 3.14
CA ASP A 92 8.40 13.01 2.73
C ASP A 92 9.55 12.09 3.13
N ALA A 93 9.50 11.52 4.34
CA ALA A 93 10.50 10.55 4.82
C ALA A 93 10.54 9.29 3.94
N LEU A 94 9.39 8.70 3.63
CA LEU A 94 9.32 7.52 2.76
C LEU A 94 9.78 7.84 1.33
N THR A 95 9.40 9.01 0.81
CA THR A 95 9.86 9.46 -0.51
C THR A 95 11.38 9.55 -0.55
N GLN A 96 12.01 10.15 0.47
CA GLN A 96 13.47 10.23 0.55
C GLN A 96 14.13 8.85 0.65
N VAL A 97 13.55 7.90 1.40
CA VAL A 97 14.08 6.53 1.51
C VAL A 97 14.08 5.85 0.15
N TYR A 98 12.95 5.84 -0.56
CA TYR A 98 12.83 5.14 -1.84
C TYR A 98 13.58 5.84 -2.98
N GLN A 99 13.68 7.17 -2.94
CA GLN A 99 14.52 7.90 -3.89
C GLN A 99 16.01 7.55 -3.70
N LYS A 100 16.49 7.47 -2.46
CA LYS A 100 17.87 7.03 -2.19
C LYS A 100 18.13 5.60 -2.66
N ILE A 101 17.16 4.69 -2.52
CA ILE A 101 17.28 3.31 -3.04
C ILE A 101 17.39 3.35 -4.57
N SER A 102 16.63 4.20 -5.24
CA SER A 102 16.69 4.35 -6.70
C SER A 102 18.01 4.98 -7.20
N GLU A 103 18.70 5.76 -6.38
CA GLU A 103 19.92 6.51 -6.76
C GLU A 103 21.23 5.77 -6.44
N ASN A 104 21.26 4.91 -5.41
CA ASN A 104 22.52 4.42 -4.82
C ASN A 104 23.00 3.03 -5.28
N GLU A 105 22.32 2.34 -6.19
CA GLU A 105 22.77 1.02 -6.65
C GLU A 105 22.70 0.84 -8.17
N GLU A 106 23.83 0.45 -8.78
CA GLU A 106 24.01 0.19 -10.23
C GLU A 106 23.02 -0.82 -10.83
N ASN A 107 22.34 -1.64 -10.00
CA ASN A 107 21.35 -2.65 -10.41
C ASN A 107 19.96 -2.49 -9.77
N GLN A 108 19.70 -1.41 -9.04
CA GLN A 108 18.39 -1.16 -8.40
C GLN A 108 17.75 0.16 -8.80
N SER A 109 18.25 0.84 -9.83
CA SER A 109 17.57 2.03 -10.34
C SER A 109 16.19 1.66 -10.90
N PHE A 110 15.17 2.43 -10.54
CA PHE A 110 13.80 2.30 -11.04
C PHE A 110 13.14 3.67 -11.16
N VAL A 111 12.06 3.78 -11.93
CA VAL A 111 11.30 5.04 -12.01
C VAL A 111 10.30 5.09 -10.86
N LEU A 112 10.54 5.95 -9.87
CA LEU A 112 9.57 6.22 -8.81
C LEU A 112 8.55 7.25 -9.31
N ASP A 113 7.30 6.82 -9.50
CA ASP A 113 6.21 7.71 -9.91
C ASP A 113 5.73 8.56 -8.72
N GLU A 114 5.42 7.89 -7.61
CA GLU A 114 4.84 8.54 -6.42
C GLU A 114 4.94 7.63 -5.18
N VAL A 115 5.02 8.24 -4.00
CA VAL A 115 4.74 7.58 -2.72
C VAL A 115 3.38 8.03 -2.18
N VAL A 116 2.49 7.08 -1.95
CA VAL A 116 1.16 7.26 -1.38
C VAL A 116 1.14 6.68 0.02
N VAL A 117 0.73 7.49 0.99
CA VAL A 117 0.37 7.00 2.32
C VAL A 117 -1.14 7.17 2.45
N GLY A 118 -1.84 6.08 2.78
CA GLY A 118 -3.28 6.09 3.05
C GLY A 118 -3.55 5.87 4.53
N ARG A 119 -4.70 6.32 5.03
CA ARG A 119 -5.18 6.02 6.39
C ARG A 119 -6.39 5.08 6.30
N GLY A 120 -6.46 4.12 7.21
CA GLY A 120 -7.59 3.18 7.32
C GLY A 120 -7.19 1.74 7.06
N ASN A 121 -8.13 0.94 6.55
CA ASN A 121 -7.89 -0.47 6.27
C ASN A 121 -6.85 -0.63 5.13
N PRO A 122 -5.79 -1.43 5.30
CA PRO A 122 -4.76 -1.58 4.27
C PRO A 122 -5.29 -2.14 2.95
N VAL A 123 -6.28 -3.04 2.99
CA VAL A 123 -6.87 -3.61 1.78
C VAL A 123 -7.52 -2.50 0.96
N ASP A 124 -8.35 -1.68 1.60
CA ASP A 124 -9.06 -0.59 0.92
C ASP A 124 -8.06 0.42 0.34
N VAL A 125 -7.03 0.80 1.10
CA VAL A 125 -5.97 1.72 0.64
C VAL A 125 -5.24 1.17 -0.58
N ILE A 126 -4.88 -0.11 -0.59
CA ILE A 126 -4.18 -0.76 -1.71
C ILE A 126 -5.09 -0.81 -2.94
N ILE A 127 -6.33 -1.27 -2.79
CA ILE A 127 -7.28 -1.41 -3.90
C ILE A 127 -7.62 -0.04 -4.49
N GLU A 128 -8.00 0.93 -3.66
CA GLU A 128 -8.32 2.28 -4.14
C GLU A 128 -7.13 2.94 -4.82
N THR A 129 -5.91 2.79 -4.28
CA THR A 129 -4.72 3.37 -4.92
C THR A 129 -4.45 2.73 -6.26
N SER A 130 -4.61 1.40 -6.39
CA SER A 130 -4.43 0.70 -7.66
C SER A 130 -5.37 1.20 -8.76
N GLU A 131 -6.63 1.48 -8.39
CA GLU A 131 -7.65 2.00 -9.30
C GLU A 131 -7.41 3.46 -9.66
N LEU A 132 -7.17 4.31 -8.65
CA LEU A 132 -6.96 5.76 -8.83
C LEU A 132 -5.73 6.07 -9.67
N LYS A 133 -4.66 5.29 -9.50
CA LYS A 133 -3.40 5.46 -10.25
C LYS A 133 -3.40 4.70 -11.57
N GLN A 134 -4.42 3.88 -11.81
CA GLN A 134 -4.56 3.03 -12.99
C GLN A 134 -3.36 2.11 -13.14
N CYS A 135 -3.00 1.42 -12.06
CA CYS A 135 -1.89 0.47 -12.07
C CYS A 135 -2.26 -0.77 -12.89
N ASP A 136 -1.26 -1.39 -13.51
CA ASP A 136 -1.41 -2.60 -14.33
C ASP A 136 -1.20 -3.87 -13.50
N ILE A 137 -0.47 -3.76 -12.39
CA ILE A 137 -0.16 -4.88 -11.48
C ILE A 137 0.09 -4.36 -10.06
N ILE A 138 -0.28 -5.18 -9.06
CA ILE A 138 0.09 -4.99 -7.66
C ILE A 138 1.23 -5.95 -7.33
N VAL A 139 2.30 -5.45 -6.72
CA VAL A 139 3.40 -6.26 -6.16
C VAL A 139 3.38 -6.10 -4.65
N MET A 140 3.35 -7.21 -3.92
CA MET A 140 3.36 -7.18 -2.45
C MET A 140 3.95 -8.45 -1.85
N GLY A 141 4.38 -8.34 -0.59
CA GLY A 141 4.77 -9.49 0.21
C GLY A 141 3.60 -10.42 0.52
N SER A 142 3.86 -11.72 0.58
CA SER A 142 2.94 -12.77 1.06
C SER A 142 2.48 -12.55 2.50
N ARG A 143 3.29 -11.85 3.30
CA ARG A 143 3.11 -11.56 4.71
C ARG A 143 3.63 -10.14 5.00
N GLY A 144 3.38 -9.66 6.21
CA GLY A 144 3.91 -8.40 6.71
C GLY A 144 4.11 -8.45 8.22
N HIS A 145 4.25 -7.29 8.86
CA HIS A 145 4.41 -7.12 10.31
C HIS A 145 3.33 -7.91 11.08
N GLY A 146 3.78 -8.82 11.95
CA GLY A 146 2.90 -9.64 12.78
C GLY A 146 2.31 -10.87 12.07
N GLY A 147 2.90 -11.31 10.95
CA GLY A 147 2.58 -12.60 10.36
C GLY A 147 2.73 -13.73 11.39
N LEU A 148 1.68 -14.53 11.60
CA LEU A 148 1.74 -15.66 12.52
C LEU A 148 2.74 -16.70 11.99
N ALA A 149 3.65 -17.14 12.85
CA ALA A 149 4.63 -18.18 12.53
C ALA A 149 3.93 -19.42 11.90
N GLY A 150 4.43 -19.86 10.75
CA GLY A 150 3.87 -20.99 9.98
C GLY A 150 2.72 -20.67 9.02
N MET A 151 2.19 -19.44 8.99
CA MET A 151 1.19 -19.04 8.00
C MET A 151 1.84 -18.68 6.66
N LEU A 152 1.35 -19.24 5.54
CA LEU A 152 1.92 -18.99 4.21
C LEU A 152 1.54 -17.63 3.60
N ILE A 153 0.34 -17.12 3.92
CA ILE A 153 -0.22 -15.88 3.36
C ILE A 153 -0.91 -15.09 4.48
N GLY A 154 -0.56 -13.82 4.66
CA GLY A 154 -1.15 -12.91 5.63
C GLY A 154 -2.59 -12.50 5.30
N SER A 155 -3.30 -11.96 6.28
CA SER A 155 -4.71 -11.56 6.16
C SER A 155 -4.94 -10.49 5.10
N THR A 156 -4.10 -9.45 5.06
CA THR A 156 -4.14 -8.39 4.04
C THR A 156 -3.88 -8.95 2.65
N ALA A 157 -2.79 -9.70 2.48
CA ALA A 157 -2.45 -10.35 1.21
C ALA A 157 -3.59 -11.22 0.65
N LYS A 158 -4.21 -12.04 1.50
CA LYS A 158 -5.35 -12.88 1.13
C LYS A 158 -6.55 -12.05 0.65
N LYS A 159 -6.86 -10.96 1.34
CA LYS A 159 -7.98 -10.08 0.97
C LYS A 159 -7.70 -9.28 -0.31
N VAL A 160 -6.47 -8.80 -0.50
CA VAL A 160 -6.06 -8.13 -1.75
C VAL A 160 -6.20 -9.09 -2.94
N LEU A 161 -5.72 -10.33 -2.81
CA LEU A 161 -5.89 -11.36 -3.86
C LEU A 161 -7.35 -11.61 -4.23
N GLN A 162 -8.27 -11.51 -3.26
CA GLN A 162 -9.69 -11.73 -3.48
C GLN A 162 -10.41 -10.53 -4.12
N GLN A 163 -9.89 -9.30 -3.92
CA GLN A 163 -10.58 -8.06 -4.28
C GLN A 163 -9.93 -7.30 -5.43
N ALA A 164 -8.65 -7.58 -5.74
CA ALA A 164 -7.92 -6.90 -6.81
C ALA A 164 -8.58 -7.11 -8.17
N LYS A 165 -8.77 -6.02 -8.90
CA LYS A 165 -9.29 -6.02 -10.28
C LYS A 165 -8.17 -6.15 -11.32
N ILE A 166 -6.92 -6.09 -10.88
CA ILE A 166 -5.71 -6.22 -11.70
C ILE A 166 -4.83 -7.36 -11.16
N PRO A 167 -3.92 -7.92 -11.95
CA PRO A 167 -2.99 -8.95 -11.51
C PRO A 167 -2.25 -8.58 -10.21
N VAL A 168 -1.98 -9.60 -9.38
CA VAL A 168 -1.22 -9.45 -8.14
C VAL A 168 -0.03 -10.41 -8.17
N LEU A 169 1.17 -9.87 -8.03
CA LEU A 169 2.40 -10.63 -7.82
C LEU A 169 2.66 -10.73 -6.32
N MET A 170 2.48 -11.94 -5.79
CA MET A 170 2.77 -12.27 -4.40
C MET A 170 4.20 -12.76 -4.25
N VAL A 171 4.98 -12.07 -3.42
CA VAL A 171 6.38 -12.44 -3.13
C VAL A 171 6.45 -13.19 -1.81
N ARG A 172 6.95 -14.43 -1.85
CA ARG A 172 7.20 -15.19 -0.62
C ARG A 172 8.34 -14.52 0.15
N LEU A 173 8.08 -14.18 1.41
CA LEU A 173 9.09 -13.63 2.32
C LEU A 173 9.67 -14.76 3.18
N PRO A 174 10.98 -14.74 3.49
CA PRO A 174 11.61 -15.69 4.40
C PRO A 174 10.95 -15.63 5.78
N ASP A 175 11.02 -16.73 6.51
CA ASP A 175 10.59 -16.75 7.90
C ASP A 175 11.62 -15.99 8.76
N GLU A 176 11.16 -15.36 9.85
CA GLU A 176 12.04 -14.87 10.91
C GLU A 176 12.59 -16.12 11.64
N ASP A 177 13.92 -16.28 11.66
CA ASP A 177 14.60 -17.30 12.49
C ASP A 177 14.55 -16.92 13.98
#